data_AF-A0A7W4AXZ1-F1
#
_entry.id   AF-A0A7W4AXZ1-F1
#
_cell.length_a   1.000
_cell.length_b   1.000
_cell.length_c   1.000
_cell.angle_alpha   90.00
_cell.angle_beta   90.00
_cell.angle_gamma   90.00
#
_symmetry.space_group_name_H-M   'P 1'
#
loop_
_entity.id
_entity.type
_entity.pdbx_description
1 polymer ?
#
loop_
_entity_poly.entity_id
_entity_poly.type
_entity_poly.pdbx_seq_one_letter_code
_entity_poly.pdbx_strand_id
1 'polypeptide(L)'
;MSSIKITQAVGLGGANNVNDVKTVQSGLNKLLKLIPPTKPLIVDGCLGSRPENSKTVAAIRLFQSKVLNMVRPDGKIDANGRTHRKMNEKLLSVAVLPNVNTSLKMPVTNAFWMKTAVNEVGESEVAGTKANPKILEYFKASKFWGSDDSGGQNAWCGSFVAWVMKQNNIEPVKNAFRAKSWIDFGKPITQPVYGAIGIKSRQGGGHVAFVVGQSVDGHYLFMLGGNQSNSVKVSKYKKEVWDAFVVPSNFDSSSSSLPVYTQKSSIAGSEA
;
A
#
# COMPACT_ATOMS: atom_id res chain seq x y z
N MET A 1 -5.98 -21.52 -2.48
CA MET A 1 -6.95 -22.02 -1.49
C MET A 1 -6.41 -21.74 -0.08
N SER A 2 -6.80 -20.63 0.53
CA SER A 2 -6.08 -20.08 1.69
C SER A 2 -6.83 -20.15 3.02
N SER A 3 -8.07 -20.64 3.04
CA SER A 3 -8.85 -20.87 4.26
C SER A 3 -8.77 -22.33 4.69
N ILE A 4 -8.71 -22.57 5.99
CA ILE A 4 -8.94 -23.89 6.58
C ILE A 4 -10.44 -24.15 6.79
N LYS A 5 -10.83 -25.42 6.73
CA LYS A 5 -12.17 -25.88 7.09
C LYS A 5 -12.03 -27.02 8.08
N ILE A 6 -12.68 -26.90 9.23
CA ILE A 6 -12.81 -27.98 10.22
C ILE A 6 -14.26 -28.41 10.31
N THR A 7 -14.50 -29.71 10.48
CA THR A 7 -15.85 -30.28 10.57
C THR A 7 -16.39 -30.31 11.99
N GLN A 8 -15.51 -30.51 12.98
CA GLN A 8 -15.83 -30.49 14.40
C GLN A 8 -14.83 -29.64 15.19
N ALA A 9 -15.12 -29.41 16.47
CA ALA A 9 -14.28 -28.55 17.30
C ALA A 9 -12.93 -29.22 17.62
N VAL A 10 -11.86 -28.42 17.59
CA VAL A 10 -10.47 -28.85 17.85
C VAL A 10 -9.92 -28.10 19.06
N GLY A 11 -9.23 -28.81 19.94
CA GLY A 11 -8.59 -28.29 21.14
C GLY A 11 -9.23 -28.80 22.43
N LEU A 12 -9.17 -28.00 23.49
CA LEU A 12 -9.69 -28.39 24.80
C LEU A 12 -11.21 -28.64 24.72
N GLY A 13 -11.67 -29.83 25.11
CA GLY A 13 -13.08 -30.22 25.03
C GLY A 13 -13.64 -30.32 23.61
N GLY A 14 -12.78 -30.40 22.58
CA GLY A 14 -13.16 -30.65 21.19
C GLY A 14 -13.28 -32.14 20.85
N ALA A 15 -13.87 -32.45 19.70
CA ALA A 15 -13.93 -33.81 19.16
C ALA A 15 -12.56 -34.32 18.68
N ASN A 16 -11.68 -33.39 18.26
CA ASN A 16 -10.26 -33.66 17.96
C ASN A 16 -10.02 -34.75 16.92
N ASN A 17 -10.87 -34.83 15.90
CA ASN A 17 -10.65 -35.74 14.77
C ASN A 17 -9.33 -35.44 14.06
N VAL A 18 -8.63 -36.50 13.66
CA VAL A 18 -7.27 -36.44 13.09
C VAL A 18 -7.15 -35.41 11.96
N ASN A 19 -8.11 -35.38 11.04
CA ASN A 19 -8.09 -34.46 9.89
C ASN A 19 -8.28 -32.99 10.30
N ASP A 20 -9.16 -32.71 11.25
CA ASP A 20 -9.39 -31.35 11.75
C ASP A 20 -8.18 -30.86 12.56
N VAL A 21 -7.56 -31.74 13.36
CA VAL A 21 -6.34 -31.43 14.11
C VAL A 21 -5.17 -31.13 13.16
N LYS A 22 -4.95 -31.96 12.11
CA LYS A 22 -3.93 -31.68 11.08
C LYS A 22 -4.16 -30.35 10.39
N THR A 23 -5.43 -30.04 10.11
CA THR A 23 -5.84 -28.78 9.47
C THR A 23 -5.50 -27.58 10.37
N VAL A 24 -5.80 -27.67 11.67
CA VAL A 24 -5.46 -26.63 12.65
C VAL A 24 -3.95 -26.48 12.83
N GLN A 25 -3.20 -27.58 12.99
CA GLN A 25 -1.73 -27.56 13.10
C GLN A 25 -1.09 -26.90 11.87
N SER A 26 -1.52 -27.29 10.67
CA SER A 26 -1.04 -26.69 9.41
C SER A 26 -1.36 -25.20 9.33
N GLY A 27 -2.57 -24.81 9.74
CA GLY A 27 -2.97 -23.41 9.75
C GLY A 27 -2.18 -22.57 10.76
N LEU A 28 -1.95 -23.08 11.98
CA LEU A 28 -1.17 -22.38 13.00
C LEU A 28 0.29 -22.21 12.55
N ASN A 29 0.87 -23.23 11.91
CA ASN A 29 2.21 -23.15 11.34
C ASN A 29 2.36 -22.04 10.29
N LYS A 30 1.32 -21.80 9.49
CA LYS A 30 1.30 -20.68 8.52
C LYS A 30 1.17 -19.30 9.20
N LEU A 31 0.68 -19.26 10.43
CA LEU A 31 0.46 -18.03 11.21
C LEU A 31 1.48 -17.79 12.32
N LEU A 32 2.59 -18.56 12.37
CA LEU A 32 3.61 -18.45 13.44
C LEU A 32 4.14 -17.03 13.62
N LYS A 33 4.21 -16.21 12.56
CA LYS A 33 4.66 -14.81 12.64
C LYS A 33 3.73 -13.89 13.44
N LEU A 34 2.47 -14.29 13.63
CA LEU A 34 1.45 -13.50 14.36
C LEU A 34 1.36 -13.88 15.85
N ILE A 35 2.05 -14.94 16.24
CA ILE A 35 2.14 -15.39 17.63
C ILE A 35 3.60 -15.23 18.09
N PRO A 36 3.86 -14.98 19.39
CA PRO A 36 5.21 -14.94 19.95
C PRO A 36 6.00 -16.19 19.54
N PRO A 37 7.34 -16.13 19.49
CA PRO A 37 8.15 -17.15 18.84
C PRO A 37 7.81 -18.53 19.40
N THR A 38 7.08 -19.28 18.58
CA THR A 38 6.66 -20.65 18.84
C THR A 38 7.35 -21.50 17.79
N LYS A 39 7.95 -22.60 18.22
CA LYS A 39 8.49 -23.59 17.28
C LYS A 39 7.33 -24.13 16.42
N PRO A 40 7.55 -24.40 15.13
CA PRO A 40 6.53 -25.05 14.30
C PRO A 40 6.00 -26.33 14.98
N LEU A 41 4.67 -26.48 14.95
CA LEU A 41 3.99 -27.67 15.40
C LEU A 41 4.26 -28.83 14.43
N ILE A 42 4.34 -30.04 14.96
CA ILE A 42 4.31 -31.25 14.15
C ILE A 42 2.87 -31.41 13.63
N VAL A 43 2.69 -31.68 12.33
CA VAL A 43 1.38 -31.88 11.70
C VAL A 43 1.05 -33.39 11.70
N ASP A 44 0.75 -33.92 12.88
CA ASP A 44 0.47 -35.34 13.10
C ASP A 44 -1.02 -35.64 13.29
N GLY A 45 -1.85 -34.62 13.52
CA GLY A 45 -3.27 -34.80 13.85
C GLY A 45 -3.53 -35.24 15.28
N CYS A 46 -2.55 -35.12 16.17
CA CYS A 46 -2.63 -35.60 17.55
C CYS A 46 -2.53 -34.43 18.55
N LEU A 47 -3.33 -34.51 19.63
CA LEU A 47 -3.18 -33.63 20.79
C LEU A 47 -2.53 -34.34 22.00
N GLY A 48 -2.26 -35.64 21.88
CA GLY A 48 -1.85 -36.50 22.99
C GLY A 48 -3.04 -36.95 23.85
N SER A 49 -2.76 -37.81 24.83
CA SER A 49 -3.77 -38.34 25.77
C SER A 49 -4.33 -37.28 26.73
N ARG A 50 -3.60 -36.17 26.90
CA ARG A 50 -3.97 -35.02 27.74
C ARG A 50 -3.91 -33.73 26.91
N PRO A 51 -5.00 -33.32 26.24
CA PRO A 51 -5.02 -32.15 25.36
C PRO A 51 -4.58 -30.86 26.04
N GLU A 52 -4.76 -30.71 27.35
CA GLU A 52 -4.32 -29.56 28.15
C GLU A 52 -2.79 -29.35 28.11
N ASN A 53 -2.02 -30.43 27.91
CA ASN A 53 -0.56 -30.41 27.78
C ASN A 53 -0.10 -30.36 26.32
N SER A 54 -1.05 -30.33 25.37
CA SER A 54 -0.73 -30.32 23.95
C SER A 54 -0.07 -29.00 23.54
N LYS A 55 1.03 -29.11 22.77
CA LYS A 55 1.65 -27.95 22.12
C LYS A 55 0.68 -27.27 21.16
N THR A 56 -0.20 -28.03 20.51
CA THR A 56 -1.24 -27.48 19.63
C THR A 56 -2.26 -26.65 20.44
N VAL A 57 -2.74 -27.16 21.58
CA VAL A 57 -3.69 -26.41 22.44
C VAL A 57 -3.04 -25.15 23.02
N ALA A 58 -1.77 -25.23 23.44
CA ALA A 58 -1.00 -24.07 23.87
C ALA A 58 -0.90 -23.01 22.76
N ALA A 59 -0.63 -23.43 21.52
CA ALA A 59 -0.59 -22.54 20.36
C ALA A 59 -1.95 -21.90 20.03
N ILE A 60 -3.06 -22.65 20.18
CA ILE A 60 -4.42 -22.10 20.05
C ILE A 60 -4.66 -20.98 21.07
N ARG A 61 -4.31 -21.21 22.34
CA ARG A 61 -4.45 -20.19 23.41
C ARG A 61 -3.63 -18.94 23.12
N LEU A 62 -2.40 -19.12 22.62
CA LEU A 62 -1.54 -18.00 22.23
C LEU A 62 -2.15 -17.20 21.08
N PHE A 63 -2.66 -17.87 20.05
CA PHE A 63 -3.34 -17.21 18.93
C PHE A 63 -4.57 -16.42 19.41
N GLN A 64 -5.40 -17.03 20.27
CA GLN A 64 -6.56 -16.37 20.87
C GLN A 64 -6.20 -15.14 21.70
N SER A 65 -5.17 -15.23 22.55
CA SER A 65 -4.72 -14.10 23.33
C SER A 65 -4.17 -12.99 22.45
N LYS A 66 -3.29 -13.31 21.50
CA LYS A 66 -2.49 -12.31 20.76
C LYS A 66 -3.17 -11.75 19.53
N VAL A 67 -4.03 -12.54 18.89
CA VAL A 67 -4.70 -12.14 17.64
C VAL A 67 -6.15 -11.78 17.87
N LEU A 68 -6.83 -12.41 18.85
CA LEU A 68 -8.22 -12.07 19.20
C LEU A 68 -8.33 -11.15 20.42
N ASN A 69 -7.23 -10.84 21.12
CA ASN A 69 -7.24 -10.10 22.39
C ASN A 69 -8.19 -10.72 23.41
N MET A 70 -8.32 -12.06 23.42
CA MET A 70 -9.16 -12.77 24.38
C MET A 70 -8.54 -12.68 25.77
N VAL A 71 -9.31 -12.14 26.72
CA VAL A 71 -8.91 -12.04 28.14
C VAL A 71 -8.71 -13.43 28.75
N ARG A 72 -9.51 -14.42 28.33
CA ARG A 72 -9.43 -15.82 28.78
C ARG A 72 -9.40 -16.77 27.57
N PRO A 73 -8.21 -17.07 27.03
CA PRO A 73 -8.05 -18.05 25.96
C PRO A 73 -8.45 -19.46 26.43
N ASP A 74 -9.42 -20.07 25.76
CA ASP A 74 -9.96 -21.39 26.12
C ASP A 74 -9.14 -22.54 25.52
N GLY A 75 -8.40 -22.30 24.43
CA GLY A 75 -7.65 -23.33 23.72
C GLY A 75 -8.52 -24.23 22.84
N LYS A 76 -9.71 -23.75 22.44
CA LYS A 76 -10.67 -24.46 21.58
C LYS A 76 -10.99 -23.65 20.32
N ILE A 77 -11.12 -24.35 19.19
CA ILE A 77 -11.57 -23.81 17.92
C ILE A 77 -12.83 -24.56 17.50
N ASP A 78 -13.98 -23.92 17.67
CA ASP A 78 -15.24 -24.44 17.15
C ASP A 78 -15.37 -24.22 15.65
N ALA A 79 -15.97 -25.18 14.95
CA ALA A 79 -16.30 -25.05 13.54
C ALA A 79 -17.18 -23.81 13.33
N ASN A 80 -16.81 -23.00 12.34
CA ASN A 80 -17.40 -21.68 12.07
C ASN A 80 -17.43 -20.68 13.24
N GLY A 81 -16.74 -20.97 14.36
CA GLY A 81 -16.65 -20.10 15.54
C GLY A 81 -15.71 -18.91 15.35
N ARG A 82 -15.63 -18.07 16.39
CA ARG A 82 -14.86 -16.80 16.37
C ARG A 82 -13.37 -17.02 16.04
N THR A 83 -12.74 -17.99 16.70
CA THR A 83 -11.32 -18.32 16.48
C THR A 83 -11.10 -18.84 15.05
N HIS A 84 -11.97 -19.73 14.57
CA HIS A 84 -11.90 -20.29 13.21
C HIS A 84 -12.03 -19.21 12.13
N ARG A 85 -13.02 -18.31 12.25
CA ARG A 85 -13.21 -17.19 11.32
C ARG A 85 -12.01 -16.25 11.31
N LYS A 86 -11.50 -15.87 12.50
CA LYS A 86 -10.32 -14.99 12.59
C LYS A 86 -9.07 -15.66 12.01
N MET A 87 -8.91 -16.96 12.24
CA MET A 87 -7.82 -17.73 11.66
C MET A 87 -7.88 -17.74 10.13
N ASN A 88 -9.07 -17.94 9.56
CA ASN A 88 -9.28 -17.84 8.12
C ASN A 88 -9.05 -16.43 7.56
N GLU A 89 -9.50 -15.39 8.26
CA GLU A 89 -9.16 -14.00 7.91
C GLU A 89 -7.63 -13.80 7.88
N LYS A 90 -6.90 -14.32 8.88
CA LYS A 90 -5.45 -14.19 8.93
C LYS A 90 -4.73 -15.05 7.90
N LEU A 91 -5.19 -16.26 7.63
CA LEU A 91 -4.61 -17.11 6.58
C LEU A 91 -4.88 -16.53 5.19
N LEU A 92 -6.06 -15.96 4.97
CA LEU A 92 -6.36 -15.18 3.78
C LEU A 92 -5.44 -13.97 3.71
N SER A 93 -5.26 -13.22 4.80
CA SER A 93 -4.31 -12.11 4.81
C SER A 93 -2.89 -12.56 4.47
N VAL A 94 -2.40 -13.67 5.05
CA VAL A 94 -1.06 -14.20 4.80
C VAL A 94 -0.89 -14.74 3.38
N ALA A 95 -1.94 -15.33 2.80
CA ALA A 95 -1.92 -15.77 1.41
C ALA A 95 -2.11 -14.62 0.41
N VAL A 96 -2.73 -13.52 0.84
CA VAL A 96 -2.87 -12.27 0.09
C VAL A 96 -1.67 -11.34 0.33
N LEU A 97 -0.79 -11.63 1.33
CA LEU A 97 0.50 -10.96 1.49
C LEU A 97 1.43 -11.44 0.36
N PRO A 98 1.78 -10.60 -0.62
CA PRO A 98 2.77 -10.97 -1.62
C PRO A 98 4.15 -10.82 -0.98
N ASN A 99 4.71 -11.86 -0.37
CA ASN A 99 6.13 -11.96 0.05
C ASN A 99 6.78 -10.58 0.36
N VAL A 100 6.23 -9.87 1.36
CA VAL A 100 6.61 -8.49 1.67
C VAL A 100 7.82 -8.53 2.59
N ASN A 101 9.01 -8.52 2.00
CA ASN A 101 10.16 -7.90 2.65
C ASN A 101 9.86 -6.40 2.74
N THR A 102 9.99 -5.85 3.95
CA THR A 102 9.91 -4.43 4.28
C THR A 102 10.91 -3.60 3.49
N SER A 103 10.47 -3.19 2.31
CA SER A 103 10.86 -2.04 1.51
C SER A 103 9.78 -2.02 0.43
N LEU A 104 9.16 -0.86 0.19
CA LEU A 104 8.14 -0.65 -0.85
C LEU A 104 8.22 -1.68 -2.00
N LYS A 105 7.45 -2.77 -1.92
CA LYS A 105 7.23 -3.64 -3.08
C LYS A 105 6.12 -3.01 -3.88
N MET A 106 6.54 -1.94 -4.53
CA MET A 106 6.19 -1.64 -5.91
C MET A 106 5.75 -2.92 -6.61
N PRO A 107 4.65 -2.92 -7.37
CA PRO A 107 4.44 -4.01 -8.33
C PRO A 107 5.72 -4.15 -9.15
N VAL A 108 6.01 -5.33 -9.72
CA VAL A 108 7.07 -5.46 -10.73
C VAL A 108 6.60 -4.63 -11.93
N THR A 109 6.78 -3.33 -11.81
CA THR A 109 6.50 -2.32 -12.80
C THR A 109 7.86 -1.86 -13.27
N ASN A 110 7.96 -1.59 -14.56
CA ASN A 110 9.12 -0.89 -15.09
C ASN A 110 9.14 0.59 -14.64
N ALA A 111 8.28 1.00 -13.69
CA ALA A 111 8.17 2.37 -13.20
C ALA A 111 9.15 2.61 -12.04
N PHE A 112 10.43 2.40 -12.30
CA PHE A 112 11.51 2.48 -11.30
C PHE A 112 11.58 3.85 -10.61
N TRP A 113 11.16 4.93 -11.30
CA TRP A 113 11.10 6.29 -10.75
C TRP A 113 10.19 6.42 -9.52
N MET A 114 9.20 5.55 -9.40
CA MET A 114 8.25 5.62 -8.31
C MET A 114 8.87 5.24 -6.96
N LYS A 115 9.97 4.48 -6.94
CA LYS A 115 10.74 4.25 -5.70
C LYS A 115 11.26 5.58 -5.14
N THR A 116 11.76 6.46 -6.00
CA THR A 116 12.19 7.81 -5.63
C THR A 116 11.01 8.65 -5.14
N ALA A 117 9.89 8.66 -5.87
CA ALA A 117 8.71 9.44 -5.49
C ALA A 117 8.18 9.06 -4.10
N VAL A 118 8.08 7.77 -3.79
CA VAL A 118 7.49 7.32 -2.52
C VAL A 118 8.41 7.61 -1.33
N ASN A 119 9.72 7.65 -1.53
CA ASN A 119 10.67 8.00 -0.47
C ASN A 119 10.54 9.45 0.02
N GLU A 120 9.90 10.33 -0.76
CA GLU A 120 9.67 11.73 -0.40
C GLU A 120 8.31 11.95 0.30
N VAL A 121 7.51 10.90 0.53
CA VAL A 121 6.24 11.03 1.25
C VAL A 121 6.49 11.56 2.67
N GLY A 122 5.80 12.63 3.02
CA GLY A 122 5.94 13.33 4.30
C GLY A 122 6.70 14.65 4.21
N GLU A 123 7.42 14.91 3.12
CA GLU A 123 8.02 16.22 2.87
C GLU A 123 6.93 17.29 2.80
N SER A 124 7.12 18.39 3.51
CA SER A 124 6.13 19.47 3.61
C SER A 124 6.80 20.84 3.63
N GLU A 125 6.04 21.85 3.22
CA GLU A 125 6.44 23.25 3.43
C GLU A 125 6.64 23.50 4.92
N VAL A 126 7.64 24.30 5.26
CA VAL A 126 7.88 24.73 6.64
C VAL A 126 7.34 26.14 6.83
N ALA A 127 6.62 26.39 7.92
CA ALA A 127 6.11 27.73 8.21
C ALA A 127 7.26 28.68 8.58
N GLY A 128 7.29 29.87 7.96
CA GLY A 128 8.25 30.92 8.29
C GLY A 128 8.88 31.54 7.04
N THR A 129 10.08 32.11 7.19
CA THR A 129 10.80 32.82 6.12
C THR A 129 11.84 31.96 5.39
N LYS A 130 11.94 30.67 5.73
CA LYS A 130 12.91 29.74 5.14
C LYS A 130 12.16 28.58 4.50
N ALA A 131 12.38 28.37 3.22
CA ALA A 131 11.82 27.23 2.50
C ALA A 131 12.45 25.90 2.91
N ASN A 132 11.69 24.80 2.81
CA ASN A 132 12.20 23.46 3.00
C ASN A 132 13.32 23.21 1.94
N PRO A 133 14.56 22.91 2.34
CA PRO A 133 15.67 22.67 1.41
C PRO A 133 15.35 21.63 0.34
N LYS A 134 14.55 20.61 0.68
CA LYS A 134 14.12 19.59 -0.28
C LYS A 134 13.20 20.17 -1.37
N ILE A 135 12.28 21.05 -1.01
CA ILE A 135 11.41 21.71 -1.98
C ILE A 135 12.21 22.63 -2.90
N LEU A 136 13.27 23.27 -2.39
CA LEU A 136 14.20 24.03 -3.21
C LEU A 136 14.95 23.15 -4.23
N GLU A 137 15.29 21.92 -3.89
CA GLU A 137 15.83 20.95 -4.87
C GLU A 137 14.81 20.65 -5.97
N TYR A 138 13.52 20.56 -5.64
CA TYR A 138 12.45 20.37 -6.62
C TYR A 138 12.39 21.54 -7.60
N PHE A 139 12.49 22.78 -7.11
CA PHE A 139 12.55 23.98 -7.94
C PHE A 139 13.75 23.98 -8.88
N LYS A 140 14.92 23.61 -8.37
CA LYS A 140 16.14 23.50 -9.19
C LYS A 140 15.97 22.46 -10.31
N ALA A 141 15.33 21.33 -10.03
CA ALA A 141 15.12 20.28 -11.01
C ALA A 141 14.24 20.74 -12.18
N SER A 142 13.19 21.52 -11.91
CA SER A 142 12.29 22.06 -12.94
C SER A 142 12.76 23.39 -13.55
N LYS A 143 13.89 23.95 -13.09
CA LYS A 143 14.38 25.29 -13.45
C LYS A 143 13.38 26.40 -13.07
N PHE A 144 12.63 26.19 -11.98
CA PHE A 144 11.79 27.23 -11.41
C PHE A 144 12.67 28.29 -10.72
N TRP A 145 12.33 29.58 -10.90
CA TRP A 145 13.13 30.71 -10.40
C TRP A 145 12.75 31.15 -8.98
N GLY A 146 11.72 30.56 -8.37
CA GLY A 146 11.27 30.90 -7.03
C GLY A 146 12.23 30.42 -5.94
N SER A 147 12.40 31.23 -4.90
CA SER A 147 13.23 30.96 -3.72
C SER A 147 12.41 30.75 -2.44
N ASP A 148 11.08 30.76 -2.56
CA ASP A 148 10.12 30.63 -1.47
C ASP A 148 9.14 29.49 -1.77
N ASP A 149 8.93 28.60 -0.81
CA ASP A 149 7.94 27.52 -0.85
C ASP A 149 6.60 27.95 -0.23
N SER A 150 6.57 29.07 0.48
CA SER A 150 5.44 29.58 1.24
C SER A 150 4.66 30.59 0.42
N GLY A 151 3.68 30.13 -0.35
CA GLY A 151 2.79 31.06 -1.04
C GLY A 151 1.74 30.35 -1.87
N GLY A 152 0.49 30.79 -1.76
CA GLY A 152 -0.66 30.25 -2.50
C GLY A 152 -0.53 30.31 -4.04
N GLN A 153 0.54 30.88 -4.57
CA GLN A 153 0.86 30.94 -6.01
C GLN A 153 1.91 29.90 -6.45
N ASN A 154 2.68 29.29 -5.53
CA ASN A 154 3.81 28.42 -5.87
C ASN A 154 3.40 26.94 -5.89
N ALA A 155 2.64 26.55 -6.91
CA ALA A 155 2.25 25.17 -7.11
C ALA A 155 3.46 24.28 -7.52
N TRP A 156 4.20 23.75 -6.54
CA TRP A 156 5.40 22.93 -6.74
C TRP A 156 5.17 21.47 -7.13
N CYS A 157 3.93 21.09 -7.48
CA CYS A 157 3.59 19.76 -7.97
C CYS A 157 4.42 19.34 -9.20
N GLY A 158 4.55 20.21 -10.21
CA GLY A 158 5.38 19.95 -11.40
C GLY A 158 6.88 19.86 -11.08
N SER A 159 7.34 20.66 -10.14
CA SER A 159 8.72 20.66 -9.66
C SER A 159 9.08 19.33 -8.96
N PHE A 160 8.19 18.79 -8.14
CA PHE A 160 8.36 17.47 -7.54
C PHE A 160 8.48 16.37 -8.60
N VAL A 161 7.56 16.33 -9.57
CA VAL A 161 7.60 15.34 -10.66
C VAL A 161 8.89 15.48 -11.48
N ALA A 162 9.34 16.71 -11.75
CA ALA A 162 10.58 16.98 -12.47
C ALA A 162 11.81 16.43 -11.72
N TRP A 163 11.84 16.64 -10.41
CA TRP A 163 12.92 16.12 -9.56
C TRP A 163 12.94 14.60 -9.54
N VAL A 164 11.78 13.95 -9.36
CA VAL A 164 11.68 12.48 -9.40
C VAL A 164 12.23 11.93 -10.72
N MET A 165 11.88 12.54 -11.85
CA MET A 165 12.38 12.12 -13.16
C MET A 165 13.90 12.30 -13.28
N LYS A 166 14.44 13.44 -12.84
CA LYS A 166 15.89 13.71 -12.88
C LYS A 166 16.72 12.75 -12.02
N GLN A 167 16.25 12.41 -10.82
CA GLN A 167 16.92 11.41 -9.98
C GLN A 167 17.03 10.02 -10.64
N ASN A 168 16.20 9.79 -11.67
CA ASN A 168 16.13 8.55 -12.40
C ASN A 168 16.69 8.66 -13.83
N ASN A 169 17.44 9.73 -14.11
CA ASN A 169 18.02 10.03 -15.43
C ASN A 169 16.98 10.12 -16.57
N ILE A 170 15.76 10.54 -16.23
CA ILE A 170 14.69 10.80 -17.19
C ILE A 170 14.55 12.32 -17.32
N GLU A 171 14.71 12.86 -18.54
CA GLU A 171 14.63 14.30 -18.75
C GLU A 171 13.17 14.78 -18.64
N PRO A 172 12.87 15.79 -17.80
CA PRO A 172 11.53 16.38 -17.71
C PRO A 172 11.16 17.17 -18.97
N VAL A 173 9.88 17.50 -19.10
CA VAL A 173 9.40 18.44 -20.13
C VAL A 173 10.00 19.83 -19.97
N LYS A 174 10.00 20.61 -21.06
CA LYS A 174 10.27 22.06 -20.97
C LYS A 174 9.25 22.72 -20.04
N ASN A 175 9.69 23.67 -19.23
CA ASN A 175 8.85 24.35 -18.24
C ASN A 175 8.15 23.40 -17.26
N ALA A 176 8.81 22.31 -16.84
CA ALA A 176 8.25 21.27 -15.97
C ALA A 176 7.65 21.77 -14.64
N PHE A 177 7.97 22.99 -14.20
CA PHE A 177 7.31 23.65 -13.07
C PHE A 177 5.81 23.91 -13.33
N ARG A 178 5.37 23.97 -14.59
CA ARG A 178 3.96 24.09 -14.98
C ARG A 178 3.36 22.69 -15.14
N ALA A 179 2.37 22.37 -14.30
CA ALA A 179 1.68 21.08 -14.34
C ALA A 179 1.15 20.70 -15.74
N LYS A 180 0.55 21.66 -16.47
CA LYS A 180 -0.02 21.41 -17.80
C LYS A 180 1.02 21.06 -18.86
N SER A 181 2.27 21.51 -18.72
CA SER A 181 3.33 21.19 -19.69
C SER A 181 3.69 19.70 -19.71
N TRP A 182 3.33 18.95 -18.67
CA TRP A 182 3.54 17.50 -18.62
C TRP A 182 2.72 16.72 -19.64
N ILE A 183 1.73 17.34 -20.29
CA ILE A 183 1.02 16.73 -21.42
C ILE A 183 1.96 16.33 -22.56
N ASP A 184 3.08 17.05 -22.73
CA ASP A 184 4.09 16.81 -23.77
C ASP A 184 5.14 15.75 -23.34
N PHE A 185 4.99 15.13 -22.17
CA PHE A 185 5.95 14.17 -21.65
C PHE A 185 5.76 12.79 -22.27
N GLY A 186 6.84 12.22 -22.80
CA GLY A 186 6.90 10.82 -23.18
C GLY A 186 5.81 10.42 -24.18
N LYS A 187 4.92 9.51 -23.79
CA LYS A 187 3.76 9.10 -24.60
C LYS A 187 2.46 9.09 -23.77
N PRO A 188 1.31 9.43 -24.40
CA PRO A 188 0.00 9.37 -23.77
C PRO A 188 -0.49 7.93 -23.62
N ILE A 189 -1.30 7.69 -22.60
CA ILE A 189 -2.01 6.42 -22.37
C ILE A 189 -3.49 6.70 -22.03
N THR A 190 -4.37 5.78 -22.42
CA THR A 190 -5.83 5.92 -22.23
C THR A 190 -6.34 5.33 -20.92
N GLN A 191 -5.61 4.37 -20.35
CA GLN A 191 -5.92 3.81 -19.03
C GLN A 191 -4.80 4.12 -18.05
N PRO A 192 -5.13 4.59 -16.83
CA PRO A 192 -4.11 4.88 -15.84
C PRO A 192 -3.43 3.57 -15.42
N VAL A 193 -2.09 3.60 -15.41
CA VAL A 193 -1.26 2.51 -14.91
C VAL A 193 -0.41 3.03 -13.77
N TYR A 194 0.07 2.10 -12.93
CA TYR A 194 0.96 2.47 -11.84
C TYR A 194 2.19 3.24 -12.35
N GLY A 195 2.49 4.38 -11.72
CA GLY A 195 3.60 5.26 -12.05
C GLY A 195 3.35 6.24 -13.20
N ALA A 196 2.21 6.14 -13.89
CA ALA A 196 1.82 7.14 -14.87
C ALA A 196 1.69 8.52 -14.22
N ILE A 197 2.05 9.55 -14.96
CA ILE A 197 1.81 10.94 -14.57
C ILE A 197 0.40 11.31 -15.02
N GLY A 198 -0.47 11.64 -14.07
CA GLY A 198 -1.76 12.25 -14.36
C GLY A 198 -1.62 13.77 -14.45
N ILE A 199 -2.30 14.38 -15.40
CA ILE A 199 -2.40 15.84 -15.57
C ILE A 199 -3.87 16.24 -15.42
N LYS A 200 -4.15 17.25 -14.60
CA LYS A 200 -5.48 17.86 -14.50
C LYS A 200 -5.43 19.38 -14.54
N SER A 201 -6.50 19.98 -15.03
CA SER A 201 -6.74 21.42 -14.98
C SER A 201 -7.44 21.80 -13.66
N ARG A 202 -7.20 23.04 -13.21
CA ARG A 202 -7.93 23.68 -12.10
C ARG A 202 -8.05 25.17 -12.34
N GLN A 203 -8.89 25.87 -11.59
CA GLN A 203 -8.95 27.32 -11.69
C GLN A 203 -7.58 27.90 -11.28
N GLY A 204 -7.04 28.81 -12.10
CA GLY A 204 -5.70 29.39 -11.86
C GLY A 204 -4.50 28.48 -12.18
N GLY A 205 -4.69 27.29 -12.79
CA GLY A 205 -3.56 26.49 -13.24
C GLY A 205 -3.88 25.03 -13.57
N GLY A 206 -2.99 24.13 -13.14
CA GLY A 206 -3.16 22.69 -13.26
C GLY A 206 -2.51 21.97 -12.08
N HIS A 207 -2.67 20.65 -12.03
CA HIS A 207 -2.01 19.79 -11.07
C HIS A 207 -1.48 18.54 -11.78
N VAL A 208 -0.39 18.01 -11.27
CA VAL A 208 0.28 16.83 -11.81
C VAL A 208 0.75 15.95 -10.66
N ALA A 209 0.51 14.64 -10.77
CA ALA A 209 0.84 13.66 -9.74
C ALA A 209 1.01 12.27 -10.35
N PHE A 210 1.65 11.36 -9.61
CA PHE A 210 1.84 9.98 -10.01
C PHE A 210 0.68 9.09 -9.59
N VAL A 211 0.19 8.25 -10.49
CA VAL A 211 -0.80 7.23 -10.21
C VAL A 211 -0.17 6.13 -9.34
N VAL A 212 -0.73 5.84 -8.16
CA VAL A 212 -0.25 4.75 -7.28
C VAL A 212 -1.27 3.63 -7.06
N GLY A 213 -2.53 3.82 -7.45
CA GLY A 213 -3.55 2.80 -7.35
C GLY A 213 -4.95 3.32 -7.65
N GLN A 214 -5.94 2.45 -7.51
CA GLN A 214 -7.36 2.78 -7.68
C GLN A 214 -8.22 2.20 -6.55
N SER A 215 -9.46 2.67 -6.44
CA SER A 215 -10.47 2.03 -5.59
C SER A 215 -10.94 0.70 -6.19
N VAL A 216 -11.58 -0.13 -5.36
CA VAL A 216 -12.11 -1.45 -5.79
C VAL A 216 -13.09 -1.33 -6.96
N ASP A 217 -13.90 -0.27 -6.97
CA ASP A 217 -14.87 0.05 -8.03
C ASP A 217 -14.26 0.79 -9.23
N GLY A 218 -12.98 1.16 -9.18
CA GLY A 218 -12.29 1.90 -10.24
C GLY A 218 -12.68 3.38 -10.40
N HIS A 219 -13.60 3.91 -9.59
CA HIS A 219 -14.07 5.30 -9.69
C HIS A 219 -13.09 6.33 -9.14
N TYR A 220 -12.14 5.91 -8.31
CA TYR A 220 -11.16 6.79 -7.70
C TYR A 220 -9.73 6.33 -8.00
N LEU A 221 -8.87 7.30 -8.24
CA LEU A 221 -7.43 7.13 -8.32
C LEU A 221 -6.77 7.66 -7.05
N PHE A 222 -5.71 6.98 -6.65
CA PHE A 222 -4.84 7.39 -5.55
C PHE A 222 -3.57 7.93 -6.17
N MET A 223 -3.25 9.18 -5.84
CA MET A 223 -2.28 9.99 -6.56
C MET A 223 -1.21 10.49 -5.59
N LEU A 224 0.04 10.10 -5.85
CA LEU A 224 1.22 10.57 -5.15
C LEU A 224 1.72 11.85 -5.81
N GLY A 225 1.55 12.98 -5.15
CA GLY A 225 1.88 14.29 -5.69
C GLY A 225 2.51 15.19 -4.65
N GLY A 226 3.33 16.13 -5.14
CA GLY A 226 3.82 17.26 -4.36
C GLY A 226 2.79 18.39 -4.32
N ASN A 227 2.92 19.25 -3.32
CA ASN A 227 2.01 20.34 -2.98
C ASN A 227 0.53 19.91 -2.84
N GLN A 228 0.30 18.70 -2.34
CA GLN A 228 -1.05 18.24 -2.00
C GLN A 228 -1.32 18.59 -0.54
N SER A 229 -2.00 19.72 -0.30
CA SER A 229 -2.04 20.38 1.00
C SER A 229 -0.63 20.61 1.55
N ASN A 230 0.21 21.32 0.79
CA ASN A 230 1.55 21.76 1.17
C ASN A 230 2.51 20.62 1.55
N SER A 231 2.27 19.42 1.03
CA SER A 231 3.09 18.23 1.31
C SER A 231 3.15 17.27 0.12
N VAL A 232 4.15 16.39 0.14
CA VAL A 232 4.22 15.18 -0.67
C VAL A 232 3.44 14.09 0.05
N LYS A 233 2.32 13.67 -0.54
CA LYS A 233 1.47 12.62 0.03
C LYS A 233 0.70 11.87 -1.05
N VAL A 234 -0.02 10.83 -0.64
CA VAL A 234 -1.03 10.19 -1.46
C VAL A 234 -2.39 10.80 -1.15
N SER A 235 -3.09 11.28 -2.17
CA SER A 235 -4.45 11.82 -2.05
C SER A 235 -5.40 11.08 -2.99
N LYS A 236 -6.65 10.93 -2.57
CA LYS A 236 -7.70 10.27 -3.35
C LYS A 236 -8.45 11.29 -4.22
N TYR A 237 -8.52 11.03 -5.52
CA TYR A 237 -9.23 11.84 -6.52
C TYR A 237 -10.22 10.98 -7.30
N LYS A 238 -11.31 11.58 -7.79
CA LYS A 238 -12.17 10.94 -8.80
C LYS A 238 -11.36 10.65 -10.06
N LYS A 239 -11.59 9.53 -10.74
CA LYS A 239 -10.84 9.19 -11.97
C LYS A 239 -11.06 10.25 -13.06
N GLU A 240 -12.26 10.83 -13.09
CA GLU A 240 -12.74 11.71 -14.16
C GLU A 240 -12.21 13.15 -14.05
N VAL A 241 -11.55 13.52 -12.95
CA VAL A 241 -10.95 14.87 -12.84
C VAL A 241 -9.60 14.98 -13.56
N TRP A 242 -9.07 13.89 -14.11
CA TRP A 242 -7.79 13.85 -14.79
C TRP A 242 -7.99 13.99 -16.30
N ASP A 243 -7.35 14.99 -16.90
CA ASP A 243 -7.47 15.33 -18.32
C ASP A 243 -6.66 14.34 -19.19
N ALA A 244 -5.51 13.88 -18.68
CA ALA A 244 -4.61 13.00 -19.40
C ALA A 244 -3.71 12.18 -18.47
N PHE A 245 -3.19 11.08 -19.02
CA PHE A 245 -2.13 10.28 -18.41
C PHE A 245 -0.99 10.07 -19.40
N VAL A 246 0.24 10.20 -18.91
CA VAL A 246 1.46 10.02 -19.70
C VAL A 246 2.46 9.14 -18.96
N VAL A 247 3.34 8.49 -19.73
CA VAL A 247 4.43 7.66 -19.24
C VAL A 247 5.69 7.94 -20.06
N PRO A 248 6.90 7.61 -19.57
CA PRO A 248 8.12 7.69 -20.40
C PRO A 248 7.95 6.92 -21.71
N SER A 249 8.54 7.42 -22.80
CA SER A 249 8.31 6.87 -24.15
C SER A 249 8.64 5.37 -24.26
N ASN A 250 9.70 4.95 -23.56
CA ASN A 250 10.19 3.56 -23.52
C ASN A 250 9.46 2.69 -22.49
N PHE A 251 8.50 3.22 -21.73
CA PHE A 251 7.76 2.45 -20.74
C PHE A 251 6.78 1.49 -21.42
N ASP A 252 6.85 0.21 -21.07
CA ASP A 252 5.86 -0.78 -21.50
C ASP A 252 4.63 -0.74 -20.58
N SER A 253 3.53 -0.20 -21.09
CA SER A 253 2.25 -0.12 -20.38
C SER A 253 1.45 -1.43 -20.41
N SER A 254 1.80 -2.40 -21.26
CA SER A 254 1.05 -3.66 -21.42
C SER A 254 1.21 -4.61 -20.24
N SER A 255 2.30 -4.49 -19.50
CA SER A 255 2.63 -5.29 -18.31
C SER A 255 2.22 -4.65 -16.98
N SER A 256 1.72 -3.41 -17.00
CA SER A 256 1.49 -2.62 -15.78
C SER A 256 0.01 -2.61 -15.38
N SER A 257 -0.38 -3.45 -14.43
CA SER A 257 -1.70 -3.38 -13.80
C SER A 257 -1.76 -2.27 -12.74
N LEU A 258 -2.87 -1.53 -12.67
CA LEU A 258 -3.11 -0.57 -11.61
C LEU A 258 -3.65 -1.27 -10.34
N PRO A 259 -2.90 -1.33 -9.22
CA PRO A 259 -3.33 -2.04 -8.04
C PRO A 259 -4.51 -1.36 -7.33
N VAL A 260 -5.30 -2.15 -6.60
CA VAL A 260 -6.24 -1.62 -5.62
C VAL A 260 -5.46 -1.01 -4.46
N TYR A 261 -5.69 0.26 -4.15
CA TYR A 261 -5.05 0.94 -3.04
C TYR A 261 -5.80 0.64 -1.73
N THR A 262 -5.11 0.05 -0.75
CA THR A 262 -5.71 -0.47 0.49
C THR A 262 -5.30 0.26 1.76
N GLN A 263 -4.41 1.27 1.65
CA GLN A 263 -3.95 2.05 2.79
C GLN A 263 -4.90 3.22 3.09
N LYS A 264 -4.83 3.75 4.32
CA LYS A 264 -5.55 4.97 4.69
C LYS A 264 -5.01 6.13 3.85
N SER A 265 -5.86 6.78 3.08
CA SER A 265 -5.56 8.04 2.39
C SER A 265 -6.60 9.10 2.78
N SER A 266 -6.17 10.35 2.90
CA SER A 266 -7.12 11.47 2.97
C SER A 266 -7.77 11.68 1.59
N ILE A 267 -9.08 11.97 1.59
CA ILE A 267 -9.73 12.52 0.40
C ILE A 267 -8.98 13.82 0.07
N ALA A 268 -8.58 14.01 -1.19
CA ALA A 268 -8.03 15.30 -1.58
C ALA A 268 -9.06 16.37 -1.20
N GLY A 269 -8.63 17.40 -0.47
CA GLY A 269 -9.51 18.54 -0.19
C GLY A 269 -10.10 19.06 -1.51
N SER A 270 -11.19 19.83 -1.44
CA SER A 270 -11.69 20.56 -2.60
C SER A 270 -10.64 21.57 -3.03
N GLU A 271 -9.65 21.11 -3.79
CA GLU A 271 -8.71 21.91 -4.55
C GLU A 271 -9.50 22.43 -5.76
N ALA A 272 -10.40 23.39 -5.47
CA ALA A 272 -11.05 24.24 -6.44
C ALA A 272 -10.00 25.08 -7.18
#